data_AF-A0A1F2PBV3-F1
#
_entry.id   AF-A0A1F2PBV3-F1
#
_cell.length_a   1.000
_cell.length_b   1.000
_cell.length_c   1.000
_cell.angle_alpha   90.00
_cell.angle_beta   90.00
_cell.angle_gamma   90.00
#
_symmetry.space_group_name_H-M   'P 1'
#
loop_
_entity.id
_entity.type
_entity.pdbx_description
1 polymer ?
#
loop_
_entity_poly.entity_id
_entity_poly.type
_entity_poly.pdbx_seq_one_letter_code
_entity_poly.pdbx_strand_id
1 'polypeptide(L)'
;MESKQLLWDSGKKNYVLVTANTSDETMAETDNLNDSVFKSAGKSGESAVGLMELEPYLPILQMLLQNKDRLVTLLMPQSEGTLPRYAIPGKAGSQTIYFSDALIRLMKEYCDSKNVKQRDVLEIALTEFFRRYGFQREMDKLLAKC
;
A
#
# COMPACT_ATOMS: atom_id res chain seq x y z
N MET A 1 -7.62 -36.84 13.24
CA MET A 1 -7.34 -35.81 12.22
C MET A 1 -6.20 -34.97 12.76
N GLU A 2 -4.95 -35.34 12.47
CA GLU A 2 -3.79 -34.57 12.93
C GLU A 2 -3.44 -33.52 11.88
N SER A 3 -3.47 -32.25 12.30
CA SER A 3 -3.18 -31.10 11.47
C SER A 3 -1.67 -31.00 11.26
N LYS A 4 -1.19 -31.32 10.04
CA LYS A 4 0.22 -31.16 9.68
C LYS A 4 0.52 -29.67 9.46
N GLN A 5 1.52 -29.14 10.16
CA GLN A 5 1.91 -27.73 10.09
C GLN A 5 3.01 -27.54 9.03
N LEU A 6 2.83 -26.56 8.15
CA LEU A 6 3.77 -26.18 7.09
C LEU A 6 4.50 -24.90 7.50
N LEU A 7 5.84 -24.90 7.45
CA LEU A 7 6.66 -23.73 7.72
C LEU A 7 7.38 -23.29 6.45
N TRP A 8 7.43 -21.98 6.22
CA TRP A 8 8.08 -21.38 5.06
C TRP A 8 9.60 -21.34 5.24
N ASP A 9 10.35 -21.91 4.30
CA ASP A 9 11.81 -21.84 4.25
C ASP A 9 12.25 -20.82 3.17
N SER A 10 12.90 -19.74 3.61
CA SER A 10 13.38 -18.68 2.72
C SER A 10 14.55 -19.10 1.84
N GLY A 11 15.32 -20.12 2.22
CA GLY A 11 16.44 -20.61 1.40
C GLY A 11 15.97 -21.36 0.18
N LYS A 12 14.89 -22.14 0.33
CA LYS A 12 14.27 -22.93 -0.73
C LYS A 12 13.11 -22.23 -1.42
N LYS A 13 12.68 -21.07 -0.90
CA LYS A 13 11.49 -20.32 -1.34
C LYS A 13 10.24 -21.22 -1.46
N ASN A 14 10.05 -22.12 -0.49
CA ASN A 14 8.93 -23.07 -0.47
C ASN A 14 8.57 -23.52 0.96
N TYR A 15 7.37 -24.05 1.17
CA TYR A 15 6.93 -24.62 2.45
C TYR A 15 7.45 -26.04 2.65
N VAL A 16 7.94 -26.33 3.86
CA VAL A 16 8.41 -27.65 4.27
C VAL A 16 7.52 -28.19 5.38
N LEU A 17 7.18 -29.47 5.30
CA LEU A 17 6.31 -30.16 6.26
C LEU A 17 7.15 -30.63 7.44
N VAL A 18 6.88 -30.13 8.65
CA VAL A 18 7.55 -30.60 9.86
C VAL A 18 6.74 -31.76 10.44
N THR A 19 7.23 -32.98 10.24
CA THR A 19 6.77 -34.14 11.00
C THR A 19 7.55 -34.22 12.30
N ALA A 20 6.85 -34.26 13.43
CA ALA A 20 7.43 -34.57 14.72
C ALA A 20 7.96 -36.00 14.68
N ASN A 21 9.26 -36.14 14.41
CA ASN A 21 10.19 -37.22 14.78
C ASN A 21 11.37 -37.16 13.79
N THR A 22 12.53 -36.69 14.25
CA THR A 22 13.84 -37.38 14.19
C THR A 22 14.90 -36.39 14.72
N SER A 23 15.40 -36.70 15.91
CA SER A 23 16.59 -36.13 16.53
C SER A 23 17.85 -36.51 15.73
N ASP A 24 18.82 -35.59 15.72
CA ASP A 24 20.18 -35.65 15.19
C ASP A 24 20.78 -37.04 14.90
N GLU A 25 21.36 -37.21 13.71
CA GLU A 25 22.78 -37.56 13.52
C GLU A 25 23.16 -37.73 12.04
N THR A 26 24.44 -37.43 11.78
CA THR A 26 25.33 -37.86 10.69
C THR A 26 25.67 -36.91 9.54
N MET A 27 26.99 -36.67 9.49
CA MET A 27 27.79 -36.06 8.46
C MET A 27 28.02 -37.01 7.26
N ALA A 28 28.41 -36.39 6.14
CA ALA A 28 29.07 -36.97 4.95
C ALA A 28 28.13 -37.83 4.06
N GLU A 29 28.20 -37.82 2.72
CA GLU A 29 29.35 -37.71 1.83
C GLU A 29 29.04 -36.96 0.53
N THR A 30 30.15 -36.49 -0.03
CA THR A 30 30.42 -35.96 -1.35
C THR A 30 29.72 -36.65 -2.51
N ASP A 31 29.35 -35.87 -3.53
CA ASP A 31 29.81 -36.20 -4.88
C ASP A 31 29.96 -34.95 -5.75
N ASN A 32 31.21 -34.72 -6.13
CA ASN A 32 31.70 -33.65 -6.96
C ASN A 32 31.85 -34.26 -8.38
N LEU A 33 31.00 -33.85 -9.33
CA LEU A 33 31.24 -34.13 -10.74
C LEU A 33 31.31 -32.82 -11.51
N ASN A 34 32.53 -32.58 -12.01
CA ASN A 34 32.98 -31.46 -12.82
C ASN A 34 32.10 -31.20 -14.05
N ASP A 35 31.78 -29.92 -14.24
CA ASP A 35 32.25 -29.10 -15.35
C ASP A 35 32.42 -29.79 -16.72
N SER A 36 31.38 -29.79 -17.55
CA SER A 36 31.38 -29.07 -18.83
C SER A 36 30.00 -29.23 -19.46
N VAL A 37 29.43 -28.13 -19.95
CA VAL A 37 28.74 -27.97 -21.24
C VAL A 37 27.97 -26.66 -21.15
N PHE A 38 28.72 -25.55 -21.14
CA PHE A 38 28.28 -24.38 -21.88
C PHE A 38 28.34 -24.75 -23.36
N LYS A 39 27.22 -25.23 -23.91
CA LYS A 39 26.95 -25.14 -25.34
C LYS A 39 25.87 -24.09 -25.54
N SER A 40 26.34 -22.89 -25.87
CA SER A 40 25.58 -21.94 -26.66
C SER A 40 25.17 -22.60 -27.98
N ALA A 41 23.90 -22.91 -28.13
CA ALA A 41 23.28 -23.10 -29.43
C ALA A 41 22.30 -21.95 -29.62
N GLY A 42 22.73 -20.96 -30.41
CA GLY A 42 21.82 -19.96 -30.94
C GLY A 42 20.72 -20.65 -31.73
N LYS A 43 19.49 -20.43 -31.31
CA LYS A 43 18.34 -20.30 -32.21
C LYS A 43 17.61 -19.03 -31.81
N SER A 44 18.02 -17.96 -32.47
CA SER A 44 17.19 -16.80 -32.75
C SER A 44 15.89 -17.29 -33.41
N GLY A 45 14.76 -17.10 -32.75
CA GLY A 45 13.44 -17.28 -33.35
C GLY A 45 12.51 -18.09 -32.48
N GLU A 46 12.06 -17.50 -31.37
CA GLU A 46 10.79 -17.82 -30.68
C GLU A 46 10.68 -16.94 -29.42
N SER A 47 10.39 -15.65 -29.60
CA SER A 47 9.94 -14.76 -28.50
C SER A 47 9.00 -13.64 -28.98
N ALA A 48 8.53 -13.70 -30.23
CA ALA A 48 7.57 -12.73 -30.76
C ALA A 48 6.11 -13.06 -30.37
N VAL A 49 5.81 -14.32 -30.06
CA VAL A 49 4.44 -14.78 -29.78
C VAL A 49 3.90 -14.19 -28.46
N GLY A 50 4.76 -14.02 -27.45
CA GLY A 50 4.36 -13.43 -26.16
C GLY A 50 4.14 -11.90 -26.20
N LEU A 51 4.70 -11.19 -27.18
CA LEU A 51 4.46 -9.76 -27.37
C LEU A 51 3.13 -9.50 -28.10
N MET A 52 2.73 -10.40 -28.99
CA MET A 52 1.49 -10.28 -29.78
C MET A 52 0.24 -10.43 -28.91
N GLU A 53 0.30 -11.27 -27.87
CA GLU A 53 -0.79 -11.42 -26.88
C GLU A 53 -0.93 -10.20 -25.94
N LEU A 54 0.10 -9.35 -25.87
CA LEU A 54 0.11 -8.14 -25.04
C LEU A 54 -0.37 -6.89 -25.79
N GLU A 55 -0.49 -6.95 -27.12
CA GLU A 55 -1.00 -5.84 -27.96
C GLU A 55 -2.38 -5.31 -27.49
N PRO A 56 -3.35 -6.15 -27.08
CA PRO A 56 -4.65 -5.67 -26.59
C PRO A 56 -4.53 -4.89 -25.28
N TYR A 57 -3.47 -5.11 -24.50
CA TYR A 57 -3.25 -4.51 -23.19
C TYR A 57 -2.33 -3.28 -23.24
N LEU A 58 -1.69 -2.99 -24.38
CA LEU A 58 -0.88 -1.78 -24.54
C LEU A 58 -1.62 -0.48 -24.22
N PRO A 59 -2.90 -0.28 -24.65
CA PRO A 59 -3.63 0.94 -24.33
C PRO A 59 -3.83 1.13 -22.83
N ILE A 60 -4.14 0.05 -22.09
CA ILE A 60 -4.34 0.13 -20.65
C ILE A 60 -3.02 0.33 -19.90
N LEU A 61 -1.94 -0.32 -20.34
CA LEU A 61 -0.59 -0.13 -19.81
C LEU A 61 -0.12 1.31 -20.00
N GLN A 62 -0.39 1.91 -21.17
CA GLN A 62 -0.07 3.32 -21.44
C GLN A 62 -0.89 4.26 -20.54
N MET A 63 -2.18 4.00 -20.36
CA MET A 63 -3.04 4.76 -19.45
C MET A 63 -2.56 4.67 -17.99
N LEU A 64 -2.15 3.48 -17.54
CA LEU A 64 -1.62 3.27 -16.19
C LEU A 64 -0.30 4.03 -16.00
N LEU A 65 0.59 3.97 -17.00
CA LEU A 65 1.87 4.67 -16.97
C LEU A 65 1.69 6.19 -16.92
N GLN A 66 0.75 6.74 -17.71
CA GLN A 66 0.42 8.17 -17.67
C GLN A 66 -0.13 8.62 -16.31
N ASN A 67 -0.85 7.75 -15.61
CA ASN A 67 -1.45 8.05 -14.31
C ASN A 67 -0.63 7.55 -13.12
N LYS A 68 0.63 7.14 -13.33
CA LYS A 68 1.46 6.51 -12.28
C LYS A 68 1.45 7.30 -10.97
N ASP A 69 1.61 8.62 -11.01
CA ASP A 69 1.75 9.44 -9.80
C ASP A 69 0.41 9.56 -9.06
N ARG A 70 -0.70 9.60 -9.81
CA ARG A 70 -2.06 9.57 -9.25
C ARG A 70 -2.39 8.22 -8.64
N LEU A 71 -1.98 7.14 -9.30
CA LEU A 71 -2.15 5.77 -8.80
C LEU A 71 -1.32 5.55 -7.54
N VAL A 72 -0.06 6.02 -7.52
CA VAL A 72 0.80 5.97 -6.34
C VAL A 72 0.16 6.75 -5.18
N THR A 73 -0.41 7.93 -5.44
CA THR A 73 -1.11 8.72 -4.40
C THR A 73 -2.38 8.04 -3.89
N LEU A 74 -3.08 7.27 -4.73
CA LEU A 74 -4.29 6.55 -4.35
C LEU A 74 -4.00 5.22 -3.65
N LEU A 75 -2.93 4.53 -4.06
CA LEU A 75 -2.57 3.18 -3.60
C LEU A 75 -1.60 3.21 -2.42
N MET A 76 -0.77 4.26 -2.29
CA MET A 76 -0.06 4.46 -1.04
C MET A 76 -1.11 4.79 0.03
N PRO A 77 -1.19 4.03 1.13
CA PRO A 77 -1.90 4.50 2.30
C PRO A 77 -1.26 5.83 2.68
N GLN A 78 -2.05 6.90 2.69
CA GLN A 78 -1.54 8.20 3.10
C GLN A 78 -0.88 8.03 4.47
N SER A 79 0.42 8.28 4.45
CA SER A 79 1.43 7.87 5.41
C SER A 79 0.93 7.85 6.87
N GLU A 80 1.18 6.73 7.54
CA GLU A 80 1.37 6.65 8.99
C GLU A 80 0.24 7.22 9.86
N GLY A 81 -1.03 7.05 9.47
CA GLY A 81 -2.17 7.17 10.39
C GLY A 81 -2.26 8.45 11.24
N THR A 82 -1.57 9.51 10.81
CA THR A 82 -1.40 10.79 11.51
C THR A 82 -2.13 11.83 10.67
N LEU A 83 -3.13 12.48 11.25
CA LEU A 83 -3.93 13.42 10.47
C LEU A 83 -3.08 14.64 10.06
N PRO A 84 -3.22 15.11 8.80
CA PRO A 84 -2.52 16.32 8.34
C PRO A 84 -2.99 17.52 9.15
N ARG A 85 -2.07 18.22 9.83
CA ARG A 85 -2.42 19.39 10.64
C ARG A 85 -2.37 20.65 9.76
N TYR A 86 -3.52 21.23 9.47
CA TYR A 86 -3.61 22.51 8.77
C TYR A 86 -3.64 23.66 9.78
N ALA A 87 -2.68 24.58 9.72
CA ALA A 87 -2.72 25.82 10.49
C ALA A 87 -3.65 26.81 9.77
N ILE A 88 -4.91 26.88 10.19
CA ILE A 88 -5.88 27.80 9.59
C ILE A 88 -5.77 29.17 10.29
N PRO A 89 -5.39 30.25 9.58
CA PRO A 89 -5.30 31.58 10.17
C PRO A 89 -6.69 32.14 10.47
N GLY A 90 -6.88 32.68 11.68
CA GLY A 90 -8.14 33.34 12.07
C GLY A 90 -8.39 33.33 13.57
N LYS A 91 -9.48 34.00 13.99
CA LYS A 91 -9.99 33.90 15.36
C LYS A 91 -10.95 32.71 15.45
N ALA A 92 -10.80 31.87 16.47
CA ALA A 92 -11.71 30.76 16.71
C ALA A 92 -13.11 31.31 17.10
N GLY A 93 -14.13 30.90 16.36
CA GLY A 93 -15.54 31.18 16.65
C GLY A 93 -16.30 29.87 16.93
N SER A 94 -17.31 29.92 17.79
CA SER A 94 -18.19 28.78 18.05
C SER A 94 -19.33 28.76 17.04
N GLN A 95 -19.52 27.63 16.36
CA GLN A 95 -20.67 27.37 15.51
C GLN A 95 -21.36 26.08 15.97
N THR A 96 -22.68 26.11 16.12
CA THR A 96 -23.49 24.93 16.47
C THR A 96 -23.92 24.22 15.19
N ILE A 97 -23.59 22.93 15.07
CA ILE A 97 -23.92 22.09 13.92
C ILE A 97 -24.63 20.83 14.44
N TYR A 98 -25.71 20.44 13.76
CA TYR A 98 -26.44 19.22 14.08
C TYR A 98 -25.82 18.02 13.35
N PHE A 99 -25.56 16.94 14.09
CA PHE A 99 -25.07 15.66 13.56
C PHE A 99 -25.99 14.53 14.01
N SER A 100 -25.98 13.41 13.29
CA SER A 100 -26.66 12.20 13.76
C SER A 100 -25.89 11.56 14.92
N ASP A 101 -26.61 10.93 15.85
CA ASP A 101 -26.01 10.31 17.05
C ASP A 101 -24.93 9.27 16.70
N ALA A 102 -25.14 8.50 15.63
CA ALA A 102 -24.18 7.52 15.14
C ALA A 102 -22.86 8.18 14.69
N LEU A 103 -22.94 9.32 13.99
CA LEU A 103 -21.76 10.05 13.54
C LEU A 103 -21.01 10.68 14.72
N ILE A 104 -21.73 11.25 15.68
CA ILE A 104 -21.15 11.82 16.90
C ILE A 104 -20.37 10.75 17.66
N ARG A 105 -20.94 9.55 17.80
CA ARG A 105 -20.28 8.42 18.46
C ARG A 105 -19.01 8.00 17.73
N LEU A 106 -19.06 7.83 16.41
CA LEU A 106 -17.91 7.43 15.61
C LEU A 106 -16.79 8.48 15.67
N MET A 107 -17.14 9.77 15.56
CA MET A 107 -16.17 10.87 15.67
C MET A 107 -15.48 10.87 17.04
N LYS A 108 -16.23 10.65 18.13
CA LYS A 108 -15.66 10.55 19.49
C LYS A 108 -14.69 9.39 19.60
N GLU A 109 -15.11 8.19 19.20
CA GLU A 109 -14.28 6.99 19.24
C GLU A 109 -12.99 7.15 18.41
N TYR A 110 -13.08 7.80 17.25
CA TYR A 110 -11.92 8.14 16.44
C TYR A 110 -10.98 9.12 17.17
N CYS A 111 -11.51 10.21 17.72
CA CYS A 111 -10.74 11.21 18.44
C CYS A 111 -10.02 10.62 19.66
N ASP A 112 -10.71 9.74 20.41
CA ASP A 112 -10.17 9.08 21.60
C ASP A 112 -9.05 8.10 21.21
N SER A 113 -9.25 7.30 20.14
CA SER A 113 -8.24 6.33 19.68
C SER A 113 -6.95 6.98 19.17
N LYS A 114 -7.04 8.19 18.62
CA LYS A 114 -5.93 8.92 18.00
C LYS A 114 -5.41 10.07 18.84
N ASN A 115 -5.98 10.30 20.03
CA ASN A 115 -5.67 11.42 20.92
C ASN A 115 -5.70 12.79 20.20
N VAL A 116 -6.76 13.05 19.44
CA VAL A 116 -6.94 14.27 18.63
C VAL A 116 -8.19 15.01 19.09
N LYS A 117 -8.17 16.35 18.98
CA LYS A 117 -9.36 17.15 19.29
C LYS A 117 -10.36 17.07 18.14
N GLN A 118 -11.66 16.96 18.47
CA GLN A 118 -12.75 16.96 17.49
C GLN A 118 -12.70 18.16 16.54
N ARG A 119 -12.36 19.35 17.08
CA ARG A 119 -12.18 20.57 16.28
C ARG A 119 -11.15 20.38 15.17
N ASP A 120 -9.99 19.80 15.49
CA ASP A 120 -8.91 19.62 14.53
C ASP A 120 -9.33 18.63 13.43
N VAL A 121 -10.05 17.55 13.80
CA VAL A 121 -10.61 16.59 12.82
C VAL A 121 -11.60 17.26 11.88
N LEU A 122 -12.49 18.10 12.41
CA LEU A 122 -13.47 18.84 11.60
C LEU A 122 -12.80 19.87 10.68
N GLU A 123 -11.81 20.62 11.17
CA GLU A 123 -11.03 21.56 10.35
C GLU A 123 -10.35 20.86 9.17
N ILE A 124 -9.78 19.68 9.41
CA ILE A 124 -9.13 18.86 8.39
C ILE A 124 -10.16 18.34 7.38
N ALA A 125 -11.28 17.80 7.86
CA ALA A 125 -12.35 17.30 7.01
C ALA A 125 -12.92 18.40 6.11
N LEU A 126 -13.14 19.60 6.65
CA LEU A 126 -13.61 20.75 5.87
C LEU A 126 -12.56 21.22 4.85
N THR A 127 -11.28 21.24 5.22
CA THR A 127 -10.20 21.62 4.30
C THR A 127 -10.13 20.66 3.10
N GLU A 128 -10.16 19.35 3.37
CA GLU A 128 -10.19 18.32 2.32
C GLU A 128 -11.45 18.39 1.48
N PHE A 129 -12.61 18.63 2.11
CA PHE A 129 -13.87 18.83 1.42
C PHE A 129 -13.78 20.02 0.45
N PHE A 130 -13.36 21.20 0.91
CA PHE A 130 -13.24 22.38 0.04
C PHE A 130 -12.25 22.18 -1.12
N ARG A 131 -11.15 21.46 -0.88
CA ARG A 131 -10.21 21.09 -1.95
C ARG A 131 -10.85 20.21 -3.01
N ARG A 132 -11.65 19.21 -2.61
CA ARG A 132 -12.30 18.28 -3.53
C ARG A 132 -13.46 18.91 -4.31
N TYR A 133 -14.18 19.87 -3.72
CA TYR A 133 -15.40 20.44 -4.29
C TYR A 133 -15.23 21.88 -4.84
N GLY A 134 -14.05 22.21 -5.36
CA GLY A 134 -13.84 23.41 -6.20
C GLY A 134 -13.39 24.68 -5.48
N PHE A 135 -13.22 24.66 -4.16
CA PHE A 135 -12.69 25.78 -3.37
C PHE A 135 -11.18 25.70 -3.14
N GLN A 136 -10.46 24.87 -3.91
CA GLN A 136 -9.02 24.66 -3.75
C GLN A 136 -8.22 25.97 -3.81
N ARG A 137 -8.49 26.85 -4.79
CA ARG A 137 -7.76 28.12 -4.95
C ARG A 137 -7.92 29.06 -3.75
N GLU A 138 -9.10 29.10 -3.15
CA GLU A 138 -9.36 29.92 -1.97
C GLU A 138 -8.71 29.33 -0.73
N MET A 139 -8.80 28.01 -0.58
CA MET A 139 -8.16 27.29 0.50
C MET A 139 -6.62 27.44 0.45
N ASP A 140 -6.02 27.33 -0.74
CA ASP A 140 -4.59 27.50 -0.91
C ASP A 140 -4.16 28.96 -0.67
N LYS A 141 -4.97 29.96 -1.06
CA LYS A 141 -4.74 31.37 -0.68
C LYS A 141 -4.82 31.59 0.83
N LEU A 142 -5.76 30.91 1.49
CA LEU A 142 -5.96 31.01 2.93
C LEU A 142 -4.80 30.38 3.69
N LEU A 143 -4.30 29.25 3.22
CA LEU A 143 -3.13 28.56 3.80
C LEU A 143 -1.79 29.26 3.47
N ALA A 144 -1.66 29.90 2.30
CA ALA A 144 -0.45 30.63 1.90
C ALA A 144 -0.21 31.93 2.69
N LYS A 145 -1.19 32.37 3.47
CA LYS A 145 -1.09 33.57 4.33
C LYS A 145 -0.57 33.26 5.74
N CYS A 146 -0.21 32.01 6.01
CA CYS A 146 0.51 31.56 7.20
C CYS A 146 2.02 31.56 6.96
#